data_AF-A0A2T3Z9T3-F1
#
_entry.id   AF-A0A2T3Z9T3-F1
#
_cell.length_a   1.000
_cell.length_b   1.000
_cell.length_c   1.000
_cell.angle_alpha   90.00
_cell.angle_beta   90.00
_cell.angle_gamma   90.00
#
_symmetry.space_group_name_H-M   'P 1'
#
loop_
_entity.id
_entity.type
_entity.pdbx_description
1 polymer ?
#
loop_
_entity_poly.entity_id
_entity_poly.type
_entity_poly.pdbx_seq_one_letter_code
_entity_poly.pdbx_strand_id
1 'polypeptide(L)'
;MGAEVPNPAIVETQAVPQPVRDPQGSFVVKFIHPVYSESYNCFLSLPKTDFQISQGSGEITFGVPHYTARIACGILTGNHFYHGYFSLDRKEAYNTSLGPENLLTEDKYYFIIPGCS
;
A
#
# COMPACT_ATOMS: atom_id res chain seq x y z
N MET A 1 18.31 -39.66 -47.51
CA MET A 1 18.07 -38.21 -47.41
C MET A 1 16.68 -38.02 -46.82
N GLY A 2 16.57 -37.95 -45.49
CA GLY A 2 15.33 -37.58 -44.81
C GLY A 2 15.53 -36.18 -44.23
N ALA A 3 14.68 -35.23 -44.61
CA ALA A 3 14.72 -33.87 -44.09
C ALA A 3 14.02 -33.84 -42.73
N GLU A 4 14.76 -33.49 -41.68
CA GLU A 4 14.24 -33.21 -40.35
C GLU A 4 13.56 -31.84 -40.37
N VAL A 5 12.26 -31.79 -40.11
CA VAL A 5 11.48 -30.55 -40.04
C VAL A 5 11.65 -29.97 -38.63
N PRO A 6 12.01 -28.69 -38.46
CA PRO A 6 12.16 -28.12 -37.11
C PRO A 6 10.78 -27.98 -36.44
N ASN A 7 10.68 -28.54 -35.24
CA ASN A 7 9.52 -28.39 -34.36
C ASN A 7 9.37 -26.91 -33.96
N PRO A 8 8.26 -26.21 -34.24
CA PRO A 8 8.09 -24.84 -33.80
C PRO A 8 7.94 -24.83 -32.28
N ALA A 9 8.88 -24.15 -31.62
CA ALA A 9 8.87 -23.93 -30.19
C ALA A 9 7.48 -23.44 -29.74
N ILE A 10 6.90 -24.18 -28.78
CA ILE A 10 5.74 -23.73 -28.02
C ILE A 10 6.20 -22.48 -27.27
N VAL A 11 5.80 -21.31 -27.77
CA VAL A 11 5.92 -20.06 -27.03
C VAL A 11 4.84 -20.13 -25.96
N GLU A 12 5.20 -20.63 -24.77
CA GLU A 12 4.41 -20.40 -23.56
C GLU A 12 4.33 -18.89 -23.39
N THR A 13 3.19 -18.33 -23.80
CA THR A 13 2.84 -16.95 -23.51
C THR A 13 2.64 -16.91 -22.00
N GLN A 14 3.68 -16.52 -21.27
CA GLN A 14 3.60 -16.31 -19.82
C GLN A 14 2.50 -15.28 -19.60
N ALA A 15 1.34 -15.74 -19.15
CA ALA A 15 0.23 -14.87 -18.84
C ALA A 15 0.71 -13.89 -17.76
N VAL A 16 0.77 -12.60 -18.11
CA VAL A 16 0.98 -11.54 -17.12
C VAL A 16 0.00 -11.79 -15.99
N PRO A 17 0.44 -11.97 -14.73
CA PRO A 17 -0.47 -12.15 -13.62
C PRO A 17 -1.41 -10.96 -13.62
N GLN A 18 -2.67 -11.18 -13.98
CA GLN A 18 -3.67 -10.14 -13.87
C GLN A 18 -3.76 -9.82 -12.37
N PRO A 19 -3.68 -8.54 -11.97
CA PRO A 19 -3.82 -8.19 -10.57
C PRO A 19 -5.14 -8.78 -10.08
N VAL A 20 -5.06 -9.66 -9.09
CA VAL A 20 -6.22 -10.32 -8.48
C VAL A 20 -7.13 -9.20 -8.01
N ARG A 21 -8.26 -9.01 -8.70
CA ARG A 21 -9.28 -8.04 -8.29
C ARG A 21 -9.90 -8.56 -7.02
N ASP A 22 -9.53 -7.97 -5.90
CA ASP A 22 -10.17 -8.21 -4.61
C ASP A 22 -11.65 -7.81 -4.70
N PRO A 23 -12.62 -8.70 -4.44
CA PRO A 23 -14.02 -8.44 -4.80
C PRO A 23 -14.77 -7.42 -3.93
N GLN A 24 -14.24 -6.91 -2.80
CA GLN A 24 -15.05 -6.11 -1.85
C GLN A 24 -14.34 -4.95 -1.11
N GLY A 25 -13.06 -4.68 -1.34
CA GLY A 25 -12.31 -3.61 -0.65
C GLY A 25 -11.92 -2.43 -1.56
N SER A 26 -11.61 -1.27 -0.97
CA SER A 26 -10.95 -0.18 -1.71
C SER A 26 -9.55 -0.64 -2.14
N PHE A 27 -9.25 -0.50 -3.43
CA PHE A 27 -7.91 -0.75 -3.99
C PHE A 27 -6.90 0.35 -3.64
N VAL A 28 -7.34 1.41 -2.96
CA VAL A 28 -6.51 2.57 -2.62
C VAL A 28 -6.56 2.85 -1.13
N VAL A 29 -5.41 3.30 -0.60
CA VAL A 29 -5.24 3.82 0.74
C VAL A 29 -5.19 5.34 0.68
N LYS A 30 -6.02 6.02 1.48
CA LYS A 30 -6.01 7.49 1.62
C LYS A 30 -5.17 7.91 2.81
N PHE A 31 -4.28 8.86 2.60
CA PHE A 31 -3.45 9.46 3.64
C PHE A 31 -3.94 10.87 3.94
N ILE A 32 -4.24 11.08 5.22
CA ILE A 32 -5.01 12.23 5.69
C ILE A 32 -4.18 13.09 6.63
N HIS A 33 -4.22 14.39 6.41
CA HIS A 33 -3.70 15.39 7.33
C HIS A 33 -4.67 15.59 8.51
N PRO A 34 -4.23 15.46 9.77
CA PRO A 34 -5.13 15.48 10.92
C PRO A 34 -5.74 16.85 11.19
N VAL A 35 -5.20 17.95 10.68
CA VAL A 35 -5.70 19.31 11.01
C VAL A 35 -6.80 19.78 10.06
N TYR A 36 -6.75 19.41 8.78
CA TYR A 36 -7.67 19.93 7.77
C TYR A 36 -9.07 19.32 7.85
N SER A 37 -10.06 20.02 7.29
CA SER A 37 -11.44 19.53 7.17
C SER A 37 -11.54 18.38 6.17
N GLU A 38 -12.56 17.54 6.31
CA GLU A 38 -12.70 16.29 5.54
C GLU A 38 -12.66 16.46 4.01
N SER A 39 -13.11 17.61 3.51
CA SER A 39 -13.09 17.90 2.07
C SER A 39 -11.68 18.15 1.51
N TYR A 40 -10.71 18.46 2.36
CA TYR A 40 -9.35 18.89 1.94
C TYR A 40 -8.22 18.17 2.69
N ASN A 41 -8.55 17.21 3.56
CA ASN A 41 -7.56 16.59 4.42
C ASN A 41 -6.81 15.43 3.75
N CYS A 42 -7.32 14.86 2.67
CA CYS A 42 -6.62 13.83 1.91
C CYS A 42 -5.60 14.49 0.97
N PHE A 43 -4.31 14.29 1.23
CA PHE A 43 -3.23 14.85 0.41
C PHE A 43 -2.51 13.82 -0.46
N LEU A 44 -2.70 12.53 -0.17
CA LEU A 44 -2.12 11.44 -0.95
C LEU A 44 -3.06 10.24 -0.98
N SER A 45 -3.13 9.57 -2.13
CA SER A 45 -3.81 8.29 -2.28
C SER A 45 -2.90 7.35 -3.06
N LEU A 46 -2.68 6.15 -2.54
CA LEU A 46 -1.82 5.15 -3.17
C LEU A 46 -2.59 3.85 -3.39
N PRO A 47 -2.38 3.16 -4.53
CA PRO A 47 -2.94 1.83 -4.74
C PRO A 47 -2.28 0.80 -3.81
N LYS A 48 -3.05 -0.18 -3.36
CA LYS A 48 -2.59 -1.35 -2.61
C LYS A 48 -1.89 -2.32 -3.58
N THR A 49 -0.61 -2.09 -3.85
CA THR A 49 0.15 -2.81 -4.87
C THR A 49 0.94 -4.00 -4.34
N ASP A 50 1.16 -4.05 -3.03
CA ASP A 50 1.91 -5.13 -2.39
C ASP A 50 0.96 -6.06 -1.64
N PHE A 51 1.41 -7.27 -1.30
CA PHE A 51 0.60 -8.25 -0.61
C PHE A 51 1.38 -9.12 0.35
N GLN A 52 0.68 -9.63 1.35
CA GLN A 52 1.18 -10.65 2.27
C GLN A 52 0.22 -11.83 2.31
N ILE A 53 0.77 -13.02 2.53
CA ILE A 53 0.00 -14.26 2.65
C ILE A 53 -0.03 -14.67 4.12
N SER A 54 -1.23 -14.83 4.68
CA SER A 54 -1.43 -15.30 6.04
C SER A 54 -0.93 -16.74 6.22
N GLN A 55 0.01 -16.91 7.15
CA GLN A 55 0.54 -18.23 7.52
C GLN A 55 -0.55 -19.01 8.26
N GLY A 56 -1.24 -19.91 7.55
CA GLY A 56 -2.27 -20.79 8.11
C GLY A 56 -3.55 -20.81 7.29
N SER A 57 -4.11 -19.64 6.95
CA SER A 57 -5.30 -19.56 6.10
C SER A 57 -5.00 -19.50 4.62
N GLY A 58 -3.78 -19.09 4.23
CA GLY A 58 -3.43 -18.83 2.82
C GLY A 58 -4.12 -17.59 2.25
N GLU A 59 -4.76 -16.78 3.09
CA GLU A 59 -5.44 -15.56 2.69
C GLU A 59 -4.44 -14.49 2.26
N ILE A 60 -4.75 -13.81 1.16
CA ILE A 60 -3.92 -12.73 0.59
C ILE A 60 -4.48 -11.40 1.08
N THR A 61 -3.63 -10.59 1.70
CA THR A 61 -3.97 -9.22 2.10
C THR A 61 -3.14 -8.23 1.30
N PHE A 62 -3.81 -7.34 0.57
CA PHE A 62 -3.16 -6.27 -0.19
C PHE A 62 -2.96 -5.02 0.67
N GLY A 63 -1.88 -4.29 0.43
CA GLY A 63 -1.60 -3.04 1.12
C GLY A 63 -0.53 -2.19 0.45
N VAL A 64 -0.20 -1.09 1.12
CA VAL A 64 0.90 -0.20 0.75
C VAL A 64 2.06 -0.43 1.72
N PRO A 65 3.31 -0.62 1.25
CA PRO A 65 4.45 -0.73 2.14
C PRO A 65 4.56 0.48 3.07
N HIS A 66 4.62 0.23 4.39
CA HIS A 66 4.60 1.26 5.42
C HIS A 66 5.75 2.27 5.22
N TYR A 67 6.96 1.78 4.95
CA TYR A 67 8.11 2.67 4.71
C TYR A 67 7.89 3.59 3.50
N THR A 68 7.41 3.05 2.37
CA THR A 68 7.09 3.84 1.16
C THR A 68 6.07 4.93 1.46
N ALA A 69 4.97 4.57 2.12
CA ALA A 69 3.94 5.52 2.50
C ALA A 69 4.51 6.62 3.41
N ARG A 70 5.36 6.26 4.38
CA ARG A 70 5.96 7.20 5.34
C ARG A 70 6.89 8.19 4.65
N ILE A 71 7.70 7.74 3.71
CA ILE A 71 8.56 8.63 2.92
C ILE A 71 7.70 9.59 2.10
N ALA A 72 6.71 9.08 1.35
CA ALA A 72 5.84 9.90 0.52
C ALA A 72 5.08 10.96 1.34
N CYS A 73 4.51 10.57 2.48
CA CYS A 73 3.83 11.50 3.37
C CYS A 73 4.81 12.52 3.96
N GLY A 74 5.98 12.08 4.41
CA GLY A 74 7.02 12.97 4.93
C GLY A 74 7.45 14.05 3.94
N ILE A 75 7.57 13.72 2.64
CA ILE A 75 7.84 14.70 1.58
C ILE A 75 6.71 15.75 1.52
N LEU A 76 5.46 15.28 1.44
CA LEU A 76 4.29 16.13 1.23
C LEU A 76 3.96 17.01 2.43
N THR A 77 4.40 16.64 3.62
CA THR A 77 4.15 17.40 4.84
C THR A 77 5.35 18.21 5.32
N GLY A 78 6.32 18.53 4.45
CA GLY A 78 7.43 19.43 4.79
C GLY A 78 8.67 18.75 5.38
N ASN A 79 9.01 17.55 4.89
CA ASN A 79 10.18 16.75 5.29
C ASN A 79 10.11 16.14 6.71
N HIS A 80 8.91 15.85 7.21
CA HIS A 80 8.70 15.25 8.53
C HIS A 80 8.84 13.70 8.52
N PHE A 81 9.97 13.18 8.04
CA PHE A 81 10.18 11.73 7.86
C PHE A 81 10.21 10.95 9.18
N TYR A 82 10.98 11.44 10.15
CA TYR A 82 11.33 10.68 11.36
C TYR A 82 10.32 10.81 12.50
N HIS A 83 9.54 11.88 12.49
CA HIS A 83 8.57 12.18 13.53
C HIS A 83 7.14 11.81 13.13
N GLY A 84 6.87 11.73 11.83
CA GLY A 84 5.57 11.33 11.32
C GLY A 84 5.27 9.85 11.55
N TYR A 85 4.04 9.53 11.92
CA TYR A 85 3.53 8.16 12.08
C TYR A 85 2.08 8.03 11.61
N PHE A 86 1.65 6.80 11.33
CA PHE A 86 0.29 6.51 10.88
C PHE A 86 -0.64 6.16 12.04
N SER A 87 -1.88 6.62 11.95
CA SER A 87 -2.95 6.31 12.89
C SER A 87 -4.28 6.06 12.16
N LEU A 88 -5.12 5.21 12.72
CA LEU A 88 -6.48 4.98 12.20
C LEU A 88 -7.47 6.04 12.65
N ASP A 89 -7.14 6.80 13.69
CA ASP A 89 -7.93 7.90 14.20
C ASP A 89 -7.13 9.21 14.21
N ARG A 90 -7.86 10.31 14.07
CA ARG A 90 -7.36 11.69 14.15
C ARG A 90 -6.77 12.02 15.51
N LYS A 91 -7.24 11.39 16.60
CA LYS A 91 -6.88 11.71 17.99
C LYS A 91 -5.66 10.95 18.51
N GLU A 92 -4.83 10.40 17.63
CA GLU A 92 -3.58 9.69 18.00
C GLU A 92 -3.76 8.43 18.87
N ALA A 93 -5.00 8.01 19.14
CA ALA A 93 -5.31 6.93 20.07
C ALA A 93 -4.83 5.55 19.57
N TYR A 94 -4.64 5.40 18.25
CA TYR A 94 -4.21 4.15 17.61
C TYR A 94 -3.01 4.40 16.71
N ASN A 95 -1.83 4.54 17.32
CA ASN A 95 -0.59 4.42 16.58
C ASN A 95 -0.51 3.00 16.03
N THR A 96 -0.56 2.83 14.71
CA THR A 96 -0.22 1.55 14.11
C THR A 96 1.24 1.27 14.42
N SER A 97 1.52 0.45 15.44
CA SER A 97 2.85 -0.07 15.79
C SER A 97 3.35 -1.06 14.74
N LEU A 98 3.19 -0.71 13.47
CA LEU A 98 3.65 -1.46 12.33
C LEU A 98 5.13 -1.12 12.11
N GLY A 99 5.92 -2.16 11.91
CA GLY A 99 7.31 -2.00 11.50
C GLY A 99 7.40 -1.44 10.07
N PRO A 100 8.58 -0.97 9.65
CA PRO A 100 8.79 -0.42 8.31
C PRO A 100 8.49 -1.42 7.18
N GLU A 101 8.65 -2.71 7.46
CA GLU A 101 8.41 -3.83 6.51
C GLU A 101 6.95 -4.26 6.42
N ASN A 102 6.06 -3.69 7.24
CA ASN A 102 4.66 -4.09 7.26
C ASN A 102 3.86 -3.37 6.16
N LEU A 103 2.71 -3.95 5.81
CA LEU A 103 1.76 -3.35 4.90
C LEU A 103 0.68 -2.53 5.64
N LEU A 104 0.32 -1.39 5.06
CA LEU A 104 -0.84 -0.61 5.40
C LEU A 104 -2.03 -1.13 4.60
N THR A 105 -2.96 -1.80 5.28
CA THR A 105 -4.05 -2.58 4.68
C THR A 105 -5.39 -1.88 4.74
N GLU A 106 -5.57 -0.93 5.66
CA GLU A 106 -6.81 -0.16 5.80
C GLU A 106 -6.99 0.85 4.67
N ASP A 107 -8.22 1.27 4.44
CA ASP A 107 -8.56 2.21 3.36
C ASP A 107 -8.11 3.65 3.66
N LYS A 108 -7.77 3.94 4.91
CA LYS A 108 -7.51 5.29 5.40
C LYS A 108 -6.54 5.30 6.58
N TYR A 109 -5.55 6.18 6.51
CA TYR A 109 -4.66 6.50 7.62
C TYR A 109 -4.49 8.00 7.78
N TYR A 110 -4.46 8.46 9.02
CA TYR A 110 -4.00 9.79 9.38
C TYR A 110 -2.48 9.77 9.51
N PHE A 111 -1.79 10.72 8.87
CA PHE A 111 -0.36 10.94 9.06
C PHE A 111 -0.16 12.01 10.11
N ILE A 112 0.18 11.59 11.33
CA ILE A 112 0.32 12.44 12.50
C ILE A 112 1.77 12.93 12.60
N ILE A 113 1.94 14.23 12.82
CA ILE A 113 3.24 14.85 13.10
C ILE A 113 3.18 15.45 14.51
N PRO A 114 3.90 14.87 15.49
CA PRO A 114 3.96 15.41 16.84
C PRO A 114 4.33 16.89 16.85
N GLY A 115 3.57 17.70 17.61
CA GLY A 115 3.83 19.12 17.77
C GLY A 115 3.39 20.02 16.61
N CYS A 116 2.71 19.47 15.59
CA CYS A 116 2.14 20.23 14.48
C CYS A 116 0.58 20.25 14.50
N SER A 117 -0.02 20.06 15.66
CA SER A 117 -1.48 20.07 15.88
C SER A 117 -2.07 21.45 16.17
#